data_AF-A0A258BZZ3-F1
#
_entry.id   AF-A0A258BZZ3-F1
#
_cell.length_a   1.000
_cell.length_b   1.000
_cell.length_c   1.000
_cell.angle_alpha   90.00
_cell.angle_beta   90.00
_cell.angle_gamma   90.00
#
_symmetry.space_group_name_H-M   'P 1'
#
loop_
_entity.id
_entity.type
_entity.pdbx_description
1 polymer ?
#
loop_
_entity_poly.entity_id
_entity_poly.type
_entity_poly.pdbx_seq_one_letter_code
_entity_poly.pdbx_strand_id
1 'polypeptide(L)'
;GTEWPLDIKPGLPMNRMPMKPEVVDAIEAFSREARKKNVALAISFTPVERKYYTKYQPYIHNIYRELGQKRKLPVVSTPGDYVFDKSMMFDTVYHLDAQGRRIRTEKLIGDLERGLGDGLGCRSTSAVTKGKATS
;
A
#
# COMPACT_ATOMS: atom_id res chain seq x y z
N GLY A 1 -4.66 -20.82 -12.19
CA GLY A 1 -3.84 -20.60 -10.98
C GLY A 1 -3.62 -21.94 -10.32
N THR A 2 -2.52 -22.11 -9.61
CA THR A 2 -2.26 -23.34 -8.84
C THR A 2 -3.13 -23.34 -7.59
N GLU A 3 -3.69 -24.49 -7.21
CA GLU A 3 -4.39 -24.66 -5.93
C GLU A 3 -3.38 -24.83 -4.79
N TRP A 4 -3.68 -24.23 -3.64
CA TRP A 4 -2.88 -24.43 -2.44
C TRP A 4 -3.52 -25.54 -1.59
N PRO A 5 -2.87 -26.71 -1.44
CA PRO A 5 -3.51 -27.88 -0.87
C PRO A 5 -3.53 -27.90 0.67
N LEU A 6 -2.94 -26.90 1.32
CA LEU A 6 -2.79 -26.84 2.77
C LEU A 6 -3.67 -25.76 3.38
N ASP A 7 -3.93 -25.90 4.68
CA ASP A 7 -4.58 -24.84 5.43
C ASP A 7 -3.80 -23.52 5.38
N ILE A 8 -4.55 -22.43 5.39
CA ILE A 8 -4.01 -21.08 5.48
C ILE A 8 -3.24 -20.94 6.79
N LYS A 9 -1.95 -20.63 6.68
CA LYS A 9 -1.07 -20.41 7.84
C LYS A 9 -1.53 -19.17 8.60
N PRO A 10 -1.62 -19.25 9.94
CA PRO A 10 -2.01 -18.11 10.74
C PRO A 10 -0.96 -17.02 10.68
N GLY A 11 -1.38 -15.77 10.86
CA GLY A 11 -0.46 -14.65 11.02
C GLY A 11 0.22 -14.65 12.37
N LEU A 12 1.28 -13.85 12.48
CA LEU A 12 2.05 -13.72 13.72
C LEU A 12 1.24 -13.01 14.81
N PRO A 13 1.42 -13.34 16.11
CA PRO A 13 0.65 -12.71 17.17
C PRO A 13 1.16 -11.28 17.46
N MET A 14 0.53 -10.26 16.88
CA MET A 14 1.00 -8.87 17.02
C MET A 14 1.03 -8.35 18.46
N ASN A 15 0.18 -8.90 19.34
CA ASN A 15 0.19 -8.58 20.76
C ASN A 15 1.47 -9.02 21.50
N ARG A 16 2.27 -9.91 20.91
CA ARG A 16 3.57 -10.36 21.42
C ARG A 16 4.74 -9.83 20.59
N MET A 17 4.45 -8.99 19.60
CA MET A 17 5.43 -8.44 18.67
C MET A 17 5.23 -6.93 18.59
N PRO A 18 5.77 -6.18 19.56
CA PRO A 18 5.66 -4.73 19.54
C PRO A 18 6.27 -4.17 18.26
N MET A 19 5.73 -3.04 17.80
CA MET A 19 6.33 -2.27 16.72
C MET A 19 7.75 -1.89 17.14
N LYS A 20 8.69 -2.17 16.24
CA LYS A 20 10.11 -1.90 16.40
C LYS A 20 10.44 -0.49 15.90
N PRO A 21 10.78 0.48 16.76
CA PRO A 21 11.09 1.84 16.32
C PRO A 21 12.19 1.90 15.26
N GLU A 22 13.18 1.02 15.35
CA GLU A 22 14.29 0.93 14.39
C GLU A 22 13.83 0.63 12.95
N VAL A 23 12.70 -0.07 12.78
CA VAL A 23 12.12 -0.32 11.46
C VAL A 23 11.46 0.94 10.91
N VAL A 24 10.77 1.69 11.77
CA VAL A 24 10.15 2.98 11.40
C VAL A 24 11.22 3.99 11.03
N ASP A 25 12.30 4.05 11.80
CA ASP A 25 13.45 4.92 11.55
C ASP A 25 14.14 4.56 10.23
N ALA A 26 14.25 3.27 9.90
CA ALA A 26 14.78 2.82 8.61
C ALA A 26 13.89 3.26 7.43
N ILE A 27 12.57 3.19 7.57
CA ILE A 27 11.62 3.66 6.54
C ILE A 27 11.74 5.18 6.36
N GLU A 28 11.86 5.93 7.45
CA GLU A 28 12.04 7.38 7.41
C GLU A 28 13.36 7.78 6.75
N ALA A 29 14.46 7.09 7.09
CA ALA A 29 15.75 7.27 6.45
C ALA A 29 15.68 6.96 4.95
N PHE A 30 15.06 5.86 4.56
CA PHE A 30 14.84 5.51 3.16
C PHE A 30 14.02 6.58 2.44
N SER A 31 12.97 7.11 3.06
CA SER A 31 12.15 8.18 2.50
C SER A 31 12.93 9.48 2.27
N ARG A 32 13.86 9.84 3.17
CA ARG A 32 14.79 10.96 2.95
C ARG A 32 15.73 10.72 1.78
N GLU A 33 16.31 9.52 1.69
CA GLU A 33 17.23 9.18 0.59
C GLU A 33 16.53 9.13 -0.78
N ALA A 34 15.30 8.62 -0.83
CA ALA A 34 14.48 8.64 -2.04
C ALA A 34 14.21 10.07 -2.52
N ARG A 35 13.85 10.98 -1.60
CA ARG A 35 13.61 12.40 -1.92
C ARG A 35 14.84 13.11 -2.47
N LYS A 36 16.02 12.86 -1.92
CA LYS A 36 17.30 13.41 -2.45
C LYS A 36 17.55 12.98 -3.91
N LYS A 37 17.00 11.84 -4.33
CA LYS A 37 17.11 11.28 -5.68
C LYS A 37 15.92 11.63 -6.58
N ASN A 38 15.05 12.57 -6.16
CA ASN A 38 13.81 12.91 -6.86
C ASN A 38 12.88 11.70 -7.08
N VAL A 39 12.90 10.72 -6.17
CA VAL A 39 12.01 9.55 -6.20
C VAL A 39 10.84 9.79 -5.24
N ALA A 40 9.62 9.69 -5.76
CA ALA A 40 8.41 9.69 -4.95
C ALA A 40 8.24 8.33 -4.25
N LEU A 41 8.01 8.37 -2.93
CA LEU A 41 7.70 7.19 -2.14
C LEU A 41 6.20 7.19 -1.81
N ALA A 42 5.58 6.02 -1.89
CA ALA A 42 4.22 5.78 -1.40
C ALA A 42 4.22 4.50 -0.56
N ILE A 43 3.55 4.53 0.59
CA ILE A 43 3.43 3.39 1.51
C ILE A 43 1.97 2.91 1.48
N SER A 44 1.77 1.64 1.15
CA SER A 44 0.48 0.94 1.27
C SER A 44 0.58 -0.21 2.27
N PHE A 45 -0.57 -0.72 2.73
CA PHE A 45 -0.59 -1.86 3.65
C PHE A 45 -0.60 -3.19 2.90
N THR A 46 0.02 -4.19 3.52
CA THR A 46 -0.12 -5.59 3.14
C THR A 46 -1.59 -6.00 3.28
N PRO A 47 -2.15 -6.78 2.34
CA PRO A 47 -3.45 -7.40 2.52
C PRO A 47 -3.51 -8.19 3.83
N VAL A 48 -4.69 -8.26 4.41
CA VAL A 48 -4.89 -9.03 5.62
C VAL A 48 -6.28 -9.64 5.67
N GLU A 49 -6.34 -10.89 6.13
CA GLU A 49 -7.60 -11.58 6.36
C GLU A 49 -8.42 -10.89 7.47
N ARG A 50 -9.74 -10.77 7.25
CA ARG A 50 -10.68 -10.02 8.09
C ARG A 50 -10.63 -10.40 9.57
N LYS A 51 -10.69 -11.69 9.90
CA LYS A 51 -10.66 -12.16 11.29
C LYS A 51 -9.32 -11.82 11.96
N TYR A 52 -8.20 -11.98 11.25
CA TYR A 52 -6.89 -11.56 11.76
C TYR A 52 -6.84 -10.04 12.00
N TYR A 53 -7.33 -9.24 11.04
CA TYR A 53 -7.40 -7.79 11.18
C TYR A 53 -8.24 -7.37 12.39
N THR A 54 -9.46 -7.89 12.54
CA THR A 54 -10.33 -7.57 13.69
C THR A 54 -9.64 -7.88 15.01
N LYS A 55 -8.92 -9.01 15.10
CA LYS A 55 -8.19 -9.40 16.30
C LYS A 55 -7.05 -8.45 16.66
N TYR A 56 -6.34 -7.90 15.67
CA TYR A 56 -5.13 -7.11 15.88
C TYR A 56 -5.25 -5.64 15.46
N GLN A 57 -6.47 -5.16 15.17
CA GLN A 57 -6.76 -3.81 14.69
C GLN A 57 -6.06 -2.71 15.51
N PRO A 58 -6.03 -2.74 16.86
CA PRO A 58 -5.37 -1.68 17.64
C PRO A 58 -3.86 -1.59 17.36
N TYR A 59 -3.19 -2.73 17.16
CA TYR A 59 -1.75 -2.80 16.87
C TYR A 59 -1.45 -2.31 15.45
N ILE A 60 -2.27 -2.72 14.48
CA ILE A 60 -2.16 -2.28 13.09
C ILE A 60 -2.38 -0.76 12.99
N HIS A 61 -3.38 -0.22 13.69
CA HIS A 61 -3.62 1.23 13.73
C HIS A 61 -2.51 1.98 14.44
N ASN A 62 -1.84 1.37 15.42
CA ASN A 62 -0.68 2.01 16.04
C ASN A 62 0.45 2.24 15.03
N ILE A 63 0.74 1.24 14.19
CA ILE A 63 1.70 1.36 13.09
C ILE A 63 1.25 2.46 12.11
N TYR A 64 -0.03 2.47 11.72
CA TYR A 64 -0.56 3.49 10.82
C TYR A 64 -0.39 4.92 11.37
N ARG A 65 -0.73 5.15 12.64
CA ARG A 65 -0.54 6.45 13.29
C ARG A 65 0.93 6.83 13.38
N GLU A 66 1.80 5.89 13.71
CA GLU A 66 3.24 6.14 13.77
C GLU A 66 3.77 6.62 12.41
N LEU A 67 3.47 5.89 11.34
CA LEU A 67 3.94 6.21 9.98
C LEU A 67 3.34 7.52 9.46
N GLY A 68 2.00 7.65 9.47
CA GLY A 68 1.30 8.74 8.80
C GLY A 68 1.19 10.02 9.64
N GLN A 69 0.91 9.91 10.93
CA GLN A 69 0.60 11.08 11.76
C GLN A 69 1.84 11.62 12.46
N LYS A 70 2.66 10.74 13.07
CA LYS A 70 3.86 11.16 13.80
C LYS A 70 5.03 11.44 12.87
N ARG A 71 5.37 10.46 12.01
CA ARG A 71 6.51 10.56 11.09
C ARG A 71 6.20 11.26 9.78
N LYS A 72 4.92 11.56 9.50
CA LYS A 72 4.46 12.26 8.28
C LYS A 72 4.96 11.58 7.00
N LEU A 73 5.06 10.25 7.00
CA LEU A 73 5.46 9.47 5.84
C LEU A 73 4.31 9.43 4.81
N PRO A 74 4.61 9.25 3.51
CA PRO A 74 3.62 9.28 2.44
C PRO A 74 2.79 7.98 2.40
N VAL A 75 1.92 7.80 3.38
CA VAL A 75 0.99 6.67 3.46
C VAL A 75 -0.24 6.97 2.60
N VAL A 76 -0.46 6.17 1.56
CA VAL A 76 -1.49 6.42 0.54
C VAL A 76 -2.78 5.62 0.75
N SER A 77 -2.83 4.80 1.81
CA SER A 77 -3.96 3.93 2.13
C SER A 77 -4.12 3.74 3.63
N THR A 78 -5.32 3.43 4.09
CA THR A 78 -5.53 2.98 5.47
C THR A 78 -5.41 1.46 5.58
N PRO A 79 -5.11 0.91 6.77
CA PRO A 79 -5.10 -0.54 6.95
C PRO A 79 -6.43 -1.23 6.63
N GLY A 80 -7.55 -0.52 6.84
CA GLY A 80 -8.89 -1.04 6.58
C GLY A 80 -9.19 -1.26 5.08
N ASP A 81 -8.52 -0.51 4.21
CA ASP A 81 -8.74 -0.57 2.75
C ASP A 81 -8.30 -1.90 2.13
N TYR A 82 -7.38 -2.59 2.81
CA TYR A 82 -6.76 -3.86 2.39
C TYR A 82 -7.17 -5.05 3.27
N VAL A 83 -8.38 -5.01 3.83
CA VAL A 83 -8.98 -6.16 4.52
C VAL A 83 -9.78 -7.01 3.54
N PHE A 84 -9.47 -8.30 3.47
CA PHE A 84 -10.07 -9.26 2.55
C PHE A 84 -10.65 -10.47 3.28
N ASP A 85 -11.59 -11.14 2.64
CA ASP A 85 -12.19 -12.35 3.19
C ASP A 85 -11.23 -13.55 3.07
N LYS A 86 -11.39 -14.52 3.96
CA LYS A 86 -10.56 -15.74 4.00
C LYS A 86 -10.56 -16.48 2.66
N SER A 87 -11.65 -16.43 1.90
CA SER A 87 -11.76 -17.07 0.58
C SER A 87 -10.80 -16.51 -0.47
N MET A 88 -10.25 -15.30 -0.25
CA MET A 88 -9.27 -14.68 -1.15
C MET A 88 -7.82 -14.87 -0.68
N MET A 89 -7.59 -15.68 0.37
CA MET A 89 -6.26 -15.98 0.89
C MET A 89 -5.70 -17.24 0.23
N PHE A 90 -4.42 -17.20 -0.12
CA PHE A 90 -3.72 -18.30 -0.79
C PHE A 90 -3.12 -19.28 0.23
N ASP A 91 -2.05 -18.87 0.92
CA ASP A 91 -1.28 -19.74 1.83
C ASP A 91 -1.12 -19.17 3.25
N THR A 92 -1.29 -17.86 3.43
CA THR A 92 -1.24 -17.16 4.72
C THR A 92 -2.35 -16.13 4.83
N VAL A 93 -2.58 -15.61 6.04
CA VAL A 93 -3.51 -14.47 6.25
C VAL A 93 -3.08 -13.17 5.57
N TYR A 94 -1.93 -13.12 4.89
CA TYR A 94 -1.38 -11.93 4.23
C TYR A 94 -1.30 -12.04 2.71
N HIS A 95 -1.43 -13.25 2.16
CA HIS A 95 -1.16 -13.53 0.77
C HIS A 95 -2.45 -13.81 0.02
N LEU A 96 -2.72 -12.99 -0.99
CA LEU A 96 -3.94 -13.10 -1.78
C LEU A 96 -3.78 -14.11 -2.92
N ASP A 97 -4.88 -14.78 -3.21
CA ASP A 97 -5.06 -15.58 -4.43
C ASP A 97 -5.14 -14.69 -5.69
N ALA A 98 -5.43 -15.29 -6.85
CA ALA A 98 -5.50 -14.55 -8.10
C ALA A 98 -6.59 -13.46 -8.10
N GLN A 99 -7.76 -13.77 -7.52
CA GLN A 99 -8.88 -12.83 -7.45
C GLN A 99 -8.55 -11.67 -6.51
N GLY A 100 -8.07 -11.97 -5.31
CA GLY A 100 -7.69 -10.96 -4.31
C GLY A 100 -6.58 -10.05 -4.84
N ARG A 101 -5.55 -10.60 -5.51
CA ARG A 101 -4.50 -9.78 -6.11
C ARG A 101 -5.05 -8.80 -7.14
N ARG A 102 -5.97 -9.23 -8.00
CA ARG A 102 -6.61 -8.33 -8.98
C ARG A 102 -7.32 -7.16 -8.28
N ILE A 103 -8.18 -7.45 -7.31
CA ILE A 103 -8.93 -6.42 -6.56
C ILE A 103 -7.97 -5.47 -5.82
N ARG A 104 -6.93 -6.02 -5.18
CA ARG A 104 -5.91 -5.23 -4.49
C ARG A 104 -5.18 -4.29 -5.44
N THR A 105 -4.83 -4.76 -6.64
CA THR A 105 -4.16 -3.95 -7.66
C THR A 105 -5.06 -2.78 -8.10
N GLU A 106 -6.33 -3.03 -8.37
CA GLU A 106 -7.30 -1.97 -8.73
C GLU A 106 -7.41 -0.91 -7.63
N LYS A 107 -7.48 -1.32 -6.36
CA LYS A 107 -7.46 -0.42 -5.19
C LYS A 107 -6.16 0.40 -5.13
N LEU A 108 -5.00 -0.26 -5.28
CA LEU A 108 -3.70 0.40 -5.19
C LEU A 108 -3.47 1.41 -6.30
N ILE A 109 -3.93 1.13 -7.53
CA ILE A 109 -3.88 2.10 -8.63
C ILE A 109 -4.60 3.39 -8.20
N GLY A 110 -5.83 3.28 -7.69
CA GLY A 110 -6.58 4.44 -7.20
C GLY A 110 -5.92 5.16 -6.02
N ASP A 111 -5.29 4.41 -5.10
CA ASP A 111 -4.53 5.00 -3.98
C ASP A 111 -3.32 5.80 -4.49
N LEU A 112 -2.60 5.29 -5.49
CA LEU A 112 -1.45 5.96 -6.08
C LEU A 112 -1.86 7.22 -6.85
N GLU A 113 -2.93 7.15 -7.64
CA GLU A 113 -3.48 8.32 -8.35
C GLU A 113 -3.89 9.43 -7.38
N ARG A 114 -4.58 9.09 -6.29
CA ARG A 114 -4.97 10.07 -5.25
C ARG A 114 -3.78 10.59 -4.44
N GLY A 115 -2.86 9.69 -4.05
CA GLY A 115 -1.78 9.98 -3.13
C GLY A 115 -0.59 10.70 -3.77
N LEU A 116 -0.40 10.55 -5.08
CA LEU A 116 0.69 11.18 -5.83
C LEU A 116 0.21 12.29 -6.80
N GLY A 117 -1.12 12.41 -7.01
CA GLY A 117 -1.76 13.45 -7.81
C GLY A 117 -1.32 13.47 -9.29
N ASP A 118 -1.58 14.60 -9.96
CA ASP A 118 -1.24 14.87 -11.38
C ASP A 118 0.28 14.80 -11.70
N GLY A 119 1.14 14.62 -10.69
CA GLY A 119 2.58 14.39 -10.86
C GLY A 119 2.95 13.03 -11.48
N LEU A 120 1.99 12.10 -11.56
CA LEU A 120 2.11 10.85 -12.33
C LEU A 120 1.75 11.01 -13.81
N GLY A 121 1.26 12.20 -14.21
CA GLY A 121 1.12 12.54 -15.60
C GLY A 121 2.50 12.49 -16.26
N CYS A 122 2.78 11.42 -16.99
CA CYS A 122 3.62 11.52 -18.17
C CYS A 122 3.03 12.71 -18.93
N ARG A 123 3.70 13.87 -18.88
CA ARG A 123 3.23 15.07 -19.58
C ARG A 123 3.13 14.63 -21.03
N SER A 124 1.92 14.40 -21.52
CA SER A 124 1.68 14.39 -22.94
C SER A 124 2.19 15.74 -23.40
N THR A 125 3.30 15.72 -24.11
CA THR A 125 3.89 16.92 -24.67
C THR A 125 2.81 17.68 -25.40
N SER A 126 2.72 18.96 -25.07
CA SER A 126 1.71 19.92 -25.46
C SER A 126 1.19 19.76 -26.88
N ALA A 127 -0.11 19.99 -27.02
CA ALA A 127 -0.79 20.17 -28.28
C ALA A 127 0.06 20.97 -29.28
N VAL A 128 0.28 20.38 -30.46
CA VAL A 128 0.74 21.08 -31.65
C VAL A 128 -0.26 22.20 -31.93
N THR A 129 0.18 23.44 -31.74
CA THR A 129 -0.52 24.62 -32.22
C THR A 129 -0.61 24.55 -33.74
N LYS A 130 -1.83 24.33 -34.28
CA LYS A 130 -2.09 24.52 -35.70
C LYS A 130 -1.87 26.00 -36.03
N GLY A 131 -0.83 26.27 -36.81
CA GLY A 131 -0.58 27.55 -37.43
C GLY A 131 -1.79 28.00 -38.24
N LYS A 132 -2.19 29.25 -38.03
CA LYS A 132 -3.20 29.96 -38.81
C LYS A 132 -2.61 30.20 -40.20
N ALA A 133 -3.08 29.48 -41.21
CA ALA A 133 -2.78 29.81 -42.60
C ALA A 133 -3.74 30.93 -43.03
N THR A 134 -3.20 32.13 -43.19
CA THR A 134 -3.84 33.22 -43.91
C THR A 134 -3.64 32.99 -45.42
N SER A 135 -4.73 33.03 -46.16
CA SER A 135 -4.77 33.28 -47.60
C SER A 135 -6.09 34.00 -47.90
#